data_AF-A0A8S1I6Y8-F1
#
_entry.id   AF-A0A8S1I6Y8-F1
#
_cell.length_a   1.000
_cell.length_b   1.000
_cell.length_c   1.000
_cell.angle_alpha   90.00
_cell.angle_beta   90.00
_cell.angle_gamma   90.00
#
_symmetry.space_group_name_H-M   'P 1'
#
loop_
_entity.id
_entity.type
_entity.pdbx_description
1 polymer ?
#
loop_
_entity_poly.entity_id
_entity_poly.type
_entity_poly.pdbx_seq_one_letter_code
_entity_poly.pdbx_strand_id
1 'polypeptide(L)'
;MASASMMTQAVKGHSLGEAMQMSQEFTKMMLGEDYVITEEMGDIEALQGVSQFPARIKCATLAWKALEKGTVAKEGKAEGTTEEE
;
A
#
# COMPACT_ATOMS: atom_id res chain seq x y z
N MET A 1 6.83 0.51 -9.41
CA MET A 1 6.48 1.93 -9.69
C MET A 1 4.98 2.18 -9.74
N ALA A 2 4.18 1.43 -10.52
CA ALA A 2 2.72 1.64 -10.60
C ALA A 2 1.99 1.70 -9.24
N SER A 3 2.24 0.73 -8.34
CA SER A 3 1.61 0.69 -7.00
C SER A 3 1.88 1.96 -6.17
N ALA A 4 3.11 2.49 -6.18
CA ALA A 4 3.45 3.70 -5.42
C ALA A 4 2.74 4.95 -5.96
N SER A 5 2.56 5.05 -7.28
CA SER A 5 1.84 6.17 -7.90
C SER A 5 0.34 6.10 -7.62
N MET A 6 -0.26 4.91 -7.73
CA MET A 6 -1.68 4.71 -7.41
C MET A 6 -1.94 4.96 -5.92
N MET A 7 -1.04 4.49 -5.05
CA MET A 7 -1.10 4.77 -3.61
C MET A 7 -1.11 6.27 -3.32
N THR A 8 -0.20 7.06 -3.88
CA THR A 8 -0.16 8.51 -3.57
C THR A 8 -1.39 9.24 -4.06
N GLN A 9 -2.01 8.80 -5.16
CA GLN A 9 -3.29 9.36 -5.61
C GLN A 9 -4.43 8.97 -4.68
N ALA A 10 -4.48 7.71 -4.25
CA ALA A 10 -5.54 7.18 -3.41
C ALA A 10 -5.53 7.74 -1.99
N VAL A 11 -4.35 8.03 -1.40
CA VAL A 11 -4.26 8.57 -0.03
C VAL A 11 -4.30 10.11 0.01
N LYS A 12 -4.21 10.80 -1.13
CA LYS A 12 -4.16 12.26 -1.19
C LYS A 12 -5.53 12.85 -0.92
N GLY A 13 -5.65 13.61 0.17
CA GLY A 13 -6.91 14.24 0.59
C GLY A 13 -7.66 13.45 1.66
N HIS A 14 -7.20 12.23 1.98
CA HIS A 14 -7.71 11.41 3.06
C HIS A 14 -6.97 11.65 4.37
N SER A 15 -7.64 11.33 5.47
CA SER A 15 -7.05 11.31 6.79
C SER A 15 -6.05 10.15 6.94
N LEU A 16 -5.22 10.24 7.97
CA LEU A 16 -4.25 9.19 8.30
C LEU A 16 -4.92 7.83 8.55
N GLY A 17 -6.08 7.84 9.22
CA GLY A 17 -6.82 6.62 9.54
C GLY A 17 -7.37 5.93 8.28
N GLU A 18 -7.86 6.69 7.32
CA GLU A 18 -8.33 6.18 6.03
C GLU A 18 -7.17 5.61 5.21
N ALA A 19 -6.05 6.35 5.12
CA ALA A 19 -4.86 5.87 4.42
C ALA A 19 -4.31 4.55 5.00
N MET A 20 -4.38 4.38 6.33
CA MET A 20 -4.05 3.12 7.00
C MET A 20 -5.03 2.00 6.67
N GLN A 21 -6.34 2.27 6.66
CA GLN A 21 -7.34 1.28 6.27
C GLN A 21 -7.11 0.82 4.83
N MET A 22 -6.87 1.74 3.89
CA MET A 22 -6.57 1.41 2.50
C MET A 22 -5.33 0.53 2.37
N SER A 23 -4.29 0.76 3.18
CA SER A 23 -3.09 -0.08 3.23
C SER A 23 -3.38 -1.51 3.69
N GLN A 24 -4.23 -1.65 4.70
CA GLN A 24 -4.66 -2.96 5.19
C GLN A 24 -5.47 -3.69 4.13
N GLU A 25 -6.47 -3.04 3.54
CA GLU A 25 -7.31 -3.62 2.49
C GLU A 25 -6.48 -4.01 1.25
N PHE A 26 -5.52 -3.18 0.85
CA PHE A 26 -4.60 -3.52 -0.25
C PHE A 26 -3.77 -4.76 0.08
N THR A 27 -3.28 -4.87 1.32
CA THR A 27 -2.50 -6.03 1.76
C THR A 27 -3.36 -7.29 1.75
N LYS A 28 -4.60 -7.23 2.24
CA LYS A 28 -5.56 -8.34 2.18
C LYS A 28 -5.83 -8.78 0.73
N MET A 29 -6.08 -7.83 -0.16
CA MET A 29 -6.25 -8.10 -1.60
C MET A 29 -5.02 -8.82 -2.20
N MET A 30 -3.81 -8.40 -1.84
CA MET A 30 -2.58 -9.05 -2.30
C MET A 30 -2.40 -10.46 -1.73
N LEU A 31 -2.88 -10.72 -0.51
CA LEU A 31 -2.82 -12.03 0.15
C LEU A 31 -3.97 -12.96 -0.28
N GLY A 32 -4.96 -12.45 -1.01
CA GLY A 32 -6.15 -13.20 -1.40
C GLY A 32 -7.13 -13.40 -0.24
N GLU A 33 -7.09 -12.53 0.77
CA GLU A 33 -8.04 -12.47 1.87
C GLU A 33 -9.25 -11.59 1.51
N ASP A 34 -10.31 -11.67 2.31
CA ASP A 34 -11.50 -10.82 2.14
C ASP A 34 -11.15 -9.35 2.37
N TYR A 35 -11.46 -8.51 1.39
CA TYR A 35 -11.18 -7.08 1.42
C TYR A 35 -12.41 -6.26 1.00
N VAL A 36 -12.43 -4.99 1.40
CA VAL A 36 -13.49 -4.03 1.05
C VAL A 36 -12.96 -3.00 0.07
N ILE A 37 -13.66 -2.82 -1.04
CA ILE A 37 -13.32 -1.82 -2.06
C ILE A 37 -14.06 -0.52 -1.74
N THR A 38 -13.30 0.55 -1.52
CA THR A 38 -13.83 1.93 -1.55
C THR A 38 -13.70 2.50 -2.96
N GLU A 39 -14.43 3.57 -3.29
CA GLU A 39 -14.33 4.23 -4.60
C GLU A 39 -12.87 4.62 -4.92
N GLU A 40 -12.09 5.05 -3.91
CA GLU A 40 -10.69 5.44 -4.10
C GLU A 40 -9.75 4.23 -4.27
N MET A 41 -10.19 3.03 -3.89
CA MET A 41 -9.47 1.78 -4.15
C MET A 41 -9.79 1.18 -5.52
N GLY A 42 -10.75 1.72 -6.29
CA GLY A 42 -11.12 1.19 -7.61
C GLY A 42 -9.93 1.14 -8.59
N ASP A 43 -9.09 2.18 -8.62
CA ASP A 43 -7.88 2.18 -9.46
C ASP A 43 -6.84 1.16 -8.98
N ILE A 44 -6.84 0.88 -7.67
CA ILE A 44 -5.93 -0.07 -7.02
C ILE A 44 -6.41 -1.51 -7.23
N GLU A 45 -7.72 -1.74 -7.37
CA GLU A 45 -8.32 -3.04 -7.69
C GLU A 45 -7.79 -3.60 -9.02
N ALA A 46 -7.41 -2.75 -9.97
CA ALA A 46 -6.74 -3.18 -11.19
C ALA A 46 -5.45 -3.98 -10.92
N LEU A 47 -4.84 -3.80 -9.75
CA LEU A 47 -3.69 -4.58 -9.29
C LEU A 47 -4.06 -5.93 -8.66
N GLN A 48 -5.34 -6.28 -8.49
CA GLN A 48 -5.79 -7.58 -7.97
C GLN A 48 -5.08 -8.75 -8.66
N GLY A 49 -4.85 -8.68 -9.97
CA GLY A 49 -4.14 -9.73 -10.70
C GLY A 49 -2.73 -10.02 -10.20
N VAL A 50 -2.10 -9.07 -9.49
CA VAL A 50 -0.78 -9.24 -8.86
C VAL A 50 -0.81 -10.26 -7.71
N SER A 51 -1.97 -10.47 -7.07
CA SER A 51 -2.12 -11.48 -6.00
C SER A 51 -1.83 -12.90 -6.50
N GLN A 52 -2.00 -13.16 -7.79
CA GLN A 52 -1.67 -14.45 -8.40
C GLN A 52 -0.17 -14.68 -8.62
N PHE A 53 0.66 -13.67 -8.38
CA PHE A 53 2.11 -13.72 -8.59
C PHE A 53 2.85 -13.41 -7.28
N PRO A 54 3.14 -14.43 -6.44
CA PRO A 54 3.81 -14.23 -5.14
C PRO A 54 5.12 -13.43 -5.21
N ALA A 55 5.88 -13.60 -6.30
CA ALA A 55 7.11 -12.85 -6.55
C ALA A 55 6.87 -11.32 -6.70
N ARG A 56 5.67 -10.90 -7.10
CA ARG A 56 5.31 -9.50 -7.36
C ARG A 56 4.56 -8.83 -6.20
N ILE A 57 4.00 -9.62 -5.28
CA ILE A 57 3.32 -9.14 -4.07
C ILE A 57 4.25 -8.23 -3.24
N LYS A 58 5.51 -8.64 -3.04
CA LYS A 58 6.48 -7.84 -2.26
C LYS A 58 6.74 -6.47 -2.89
N CYS A 59 6.91 -6.42 -4.21
CA CYS A 59 7.13 -5.16 -4.92
C CYS A 59 5.89 -4.25 -4.90
N ALA A 60 4.69 -4.84 -4.91
CA ALA A 60 3.44 -4.10 -4.87
C ALA A 60 3.14 -3.53 -3.47
N THR A 61 3.42 -4.29 -2.42
CA THR A 61 3.15 -3.90 -1.01
C THR A 61 4.23 -3.00 -0.40
N LEU A 62 5.41 -2.88 -1.02
CA LEU A 62 6.51 -2.07 -0.48
C LEU A 62 6.13 -0.62 -0.20
N ALA A 63 5.43 0.03 -1.13
CA ALA A 63 5.03 1.44 -0.99
C ALA A 63 4.02 1.64 0.16
N TRP A 64 3.06 0.72 0.29
CA TRP A 64 2.05 0.72 1.35
C TRP A 64 2.65 0.47 2.73
N LYS A 65 3.60 -0.46 2.83
CA LYS A 65 4.38 -0.66 4.06
C LYS A 65 5.24 0.55 4.42
N ALA A 66 5.76 1.26 3.43
CA ALA A 66 6.50 2.50 3.66
C ALA A 66 5.56 3.63 4.16
N LEU A 67 4.33 3.70 3.66
CA LEU A 67 3.29 4.60 4.15
C LEU A 67 2.94 4.29 5.61
N GLU A 68 2.66 3.04 5.96
CA GLU A 68 2.40 2.61 7.35
C GLU A 68 3.56 2.99 8.27
N LYS A 69 4.80 2.68 7.88
CA LYS A 69 5.98 3.04 8.69
C LYS A 69 6.20 4.55 8.78
N GLY A 70 6.03 5.28 7.68
CA GLY A 70 6.24 6.72 7.62
C GLY A 70 5.20 7.51 8.42
N THR A 71 3.99 6.96 8.54
CA THR A 71 2.90 7.56 9.32
C THR A 71 3.06 7.29 10.82
N VAL A 72 3.61 6.12 11.20
CA VAL A 72 4.01 5.81 12.59
C VAL A 72 5.29 6.58 12.99
N ALA A 73 6.23 6.80 12.07
CA ALA A 73 7.49 7.50 12.35
C ALA A 73 7.33 9.00 12.67
N LYS A 74 6.15 9.59 12.46
CA LYS A 74 5.82 10.92 13.01
C LYS A 74 5.75 10.94 14.54
N GLU A 75 5.72 9.79 15.22
CA GLU A 75 5.92 9.65 16.67
C GLU A 75 7.28 9.02 17.07
N GLY A 76 8.18 8.71 16.13
CA GLY A 76 9.52 8.29 16.48
C GLY A 76 10.20 7.38 15.46
N LYS A 77 11.38 7.84 15.01
CA LYS A 77 12.49 7.05 14.45
C LYS A 77 12.26 6.43 13.05
N ALA A 78 12.72 7.16 12.04
CA ALA A 78 13.02 6.61 10.73
C ALA A 78 14.24 5.67 10.83
N GLU A 79 14.06 4.39 10.48
CA GLU A 79 15.14 3.43 10.26
C GLU A 79 14.99 2.88 8.84
N GLY A 80 16.04 3.05 8.04
CA GLY A 80 15.99 3.01 6.59
C GLY A 80 15.96 1.64 5.95
N THR A 81 15.92 1.65 4.62
CA THR A 81 16.50 0.59 3.79
C THR A 81 16.96 1.24 2.49
N THR A 82 18.25 1.55 2.46
CA THR A 82 19.08 1.59 1.25
C THR A 82 19.22 0.17 0.72
N GLU A 83 19.11 -0.01 -0.59
CA GLU A 83 19.81 -1.03 -1.39
C GLU A 83 19.81 -0.48 -2.83
N GLU A 84 20.88 0.22 -3.22
CA GLU A 84 22.06 -0.27 -3.97
C GLU A 84 21.83 -0.30 -5.49
N GLU A 85 22.41 0.68 -6.19
CA GLU A 85 23.55 0.48 -7.11
C GLU A 85 24.56 1.62 -6.93
#